data_AF-A0A7W1XRG0-F1
#
_entry.id   AF-A0A7W1XRG0-F1
#
_cell.length_a   1.000
_cell.length_b   1.000
_cell.length_c   1.000
_cell.angle_alpha   90.00
_cell.angle_beta   90.00
_cell.angle_gamma   90.00
#
_symmetry.space_group_name_H-M   'P 1'
#
loop_
_entity.id
_entity.type
_entity.pdbx_description
1 polymer ?
#
loop_
_entity_poly.entity_id
_entity_poly.type
_entity_poly.pdbx_seq_one_letter_code
_entity_poly.pdbx_strand_id
1 'polypeptide(L)'
;MLKVQVEGQMEKVQPFLSDLKQRSQIELLKNETKIHEEEGIRVICYVDHNPEKRVKTVQLSTIDGNKIQLPLMDLIQVEMDKGKKIITGRSFDIFGS
;
A
#
# COMPACT_ATOMS: atom_id res chain seq x y z
N MET A 1 -11.29 -11.54 -4.07
CA MET A 1 -10.26 -11.57 -5.13
C MET A 1 -10.75 -10.92 -6.41
N LEU A 2 -10.02 -9.90 -6.87
CA LEU A 2 -10.19 -9.21 -8.15
C LEU A 2 -8.97 -9.47 -9.04
N LYS A 3 -9.20 -9.51 -10.36
CA LYS A 3 -8.15 -9.51 -11.37
C LYS A 3 -8.08 -8.12 -12.01
N VAL A 4 -6.93 -7.47 -11.91
CA VAL A 4 -6.69 -6.13 -12.46
C VAL A 4 -5.63 -6.24 -13.55
N GLN A 5 -5.91 -5.71 -14.73
CA GLN A 5 -4.96 -5.63 -15.83
C GLN A 5 -4.49 -4.17 -15.98
N VAL A 6 -3.18 -3.98 -16.03
CA VAL A 6 -2.55 -2.68 -16.20
C VAL A 6 -1.63 -2.76 -17.42
N GLU A 7 -1.79 -1.83 -18.36
CA GLU A 7 -1.02 -1.77 -19.59
C GLU A 7 -0.46 -0.37 -19.80
N GLY A 8 0.76 -0.28 -20.32
CA GLY A 8 1.40 0.99 -20.68
C GLY A 8 2.92 0.91 -20.72
N GLN A 9 3.57 2.06 -20.69
CA GLN A 9 5.03 2.16 -20.64
C GLN A 9 5.57 1.70 -19.28
N MET A 10 6.74 1.04 -19.28
CA MET A 10 7.37 0.50 -18.08
C MET A 10 7.56 1.57 -16.99
N GLU A 11 8.05 2.76 -17.37
CA GLU A 11 8.25 3.88 -16.45
C GLU A 11 6.97 4.45 -15.84
N LYS A 12 5.78 4.12 -16.38
CA LYS A 12 4.48 4.53 -15.84
C LYS A 12 3.81 3.41 -15.04
N VAL A 13 3.94 2.16 -15.51
CA VAL A 13 3.31 1.00 -14.86
C VAL A 13 4.01 0.65 -13.54
N GLN A 14 5.35 0.72 -13.47
CA GLN A 14 6.07 0.37 -12.24
C GLN A 14 5.72 1.28 -11.04
N PRO A 15 5.70 2.63 -11.17
CA PRO A 15 5.23 3.50 -10.10
C PRO A 15 3.79 3.19 -9.68
N PHE A 16 2.87 3.02 -10.65
CA PHE A 16 1.48 2.68 -10.35
C PHE A 16 1.35 1.39 -9.53
N LEU A 17 2.08 0.34 -9.89
CA LEU A 17 2.06 -0.92 -9.16
C LEU A 17 2.65 -0.78 -7.75
N SER A 18 3.62 0.11 -7.58
CA SER A 18 4.22 0.42 -6.28
C SER A 18 3.19 1.12 -5.39
N ASP A 19 2.48 2.12 -5.91
CA ASP A 19 1.41 2.81 -5.21
C ASP A 19 0.26 1.88 -4.86
N LEU A 20 -0.12 0.97 -5.77
CA LEU A 20 -1.20 0.01 -5.56
C LEU A 20 -0.93 -0.90 -4.36
N LYS A 21 0.31 -1.37 -4.21
CA LYS A 21 0.74 -2.24 -3.10
C LYS A 21 0.78 -1.52 -1.75
N GLN A 22 0.94 -0.21 -1.74
CA GLN A 22 1.06 0.57 -0.51
C GLN A 22 -0.29 0.90 0.15
N ARG A 23 -1.42 0.66 -0.55
CA ARG A 23 -2.76 0.98 -0.05
C ARG A 23 -3.24 -0.04 0.97
N SER A 24 -3.65 0.42 2.15
CA SER A 24 -4.15 -0.44 3.24
C SER A 24 -5.34 -1.35 2.90
N GLN A 25 -6.14 -0.94 1.92
CA GLN A 25 -7.33 -1.65 1.43
C GLN A 25 -7.03 -2.68 0.33
N ILE A 26 -5.79 -2.76 -0.18
CA ILE A 26 -5.40 -3.65 -1.26
C ILE A 26 -4.31 -4.59 -0.77
N GLU A 27 -4.59 -5.89 -0.85
CA GLU A 27 -3.59 -6.93 -0.65
C GLU A 27 -3.25 -7.54 -2.02
N LEU A 28 -2.01 -7.37 -2.48
CA LEU A 28 -1.55 -7.99 -3.72
C LEU A 28 -1.10 -9.42 -3.43
N LEU A 29 -1.84 -10.39 -3.98
CA LEU A 29 -1.59 -11.82 -3.79
C LEU A 29 -0.53 -12.34 -4.77
N LYS A 30 -0.65 -11.94 -6.05
CA LYS A 30 0.22 -12.38 -7.14
C LYS A 30 0.21 -11.34 -8.26
N ASN A 31 1.33 -11.20 -8.97
CA ASN A 31 1.34 -10.54 -10.28
C ASN A 31 1.98 -11.43 -11.37
N GLU A 32 1.55 -11.22 -12.60
CA GLU A 32 2.10 -11.84 -13.80
C GLU A 32 2.44 -10.73 -14.79
N THR A 33 3.69 -10.71 -15.25
CA THR A 33 4.21 -9.66 -16.12
C THR A 33 4.48 -10.21 -17.51
N LYS A 34 3.98 -9.53 -18.55
CA LYS A 34 4.33 -9.77 -19.95
C LYS A 34 4.92 -8.49 -20.53
N ILE A 35 6.14 -8.58 -21.06
CA ILE A 35 6.82 -7.49 -21.73
C ILE A 35 6.61 -7.67 -23.23
N HIS A 36 6.18 -6.60 -23.90
CA HIS A 36 6.01 -6.52 -25.33
C HIS A 36 7.00 -5.46 -25.83
N GLU A 37 8.04 -5.88 -26.56
CA GLU A 37 9.17 -5.02 -26.94
C GLU A 37 8.75 -3.75 -27.70
N GLU A 38 7.63 -3.79 -28.44
CA GLU A 38 7.11 -2.64 -29.21
C GLU A 38 5.91 -1.93 -28.54
N GLU A 39 5.17 -2.59 -27.64
CA GLU A 39 3.89 -2.10 -27.09
C GLU A 39 3.95 -1.77 -25.59
N GLY A 40 5.08 -2.00 -24.93
CA GLY A 40 5.29 -1.72 -23.51
C GLY A 40 5.11 -2.94 -22.61
N ILE A 41 4.48 -2.77 -21.45
CA ILE A 41 4.32 -3.82 -20.44
C ILE A 41 2.84 -4.03 -20.10
N ARG A 42 2.45 -5.31 -19.99
CA ARG A 42 1.16 -5.75 -19.46
C ARG A 42 1.38 -6.47 -18.15
N VAL A 43 0.72 -6.03 -17.09
CA VAL A 43 0.78 -6.67 -15.77
C VAL A 43 -0.63 -7.06 -15.33
N ILE A 44 -0.78 -8.33 -14.97
CA ILE A 44 -1.99 -8.88 -14.36
C ILE A 44 -1.75 -8.98 -12.86
N CYS A 45 -2.55 -8.29 -12.07
CA CYS A 45 -2.53 -8.33 -10.61
C CYS A 45 -3.75 -9.07 -10.08
N TYR A 46 -3.52 -10.01 -9.17
CA TYR A 46 -4.57 -10.65 -8.37
C TYR A 46 -4.57 -9.99 -6.99
N VAL A 47 -5.65 -9.29 -6.66
CA VAL A 47 -5.74 -8.47 -5.45
C VAL A 47 -6.96 -8.83 -4.61
N ASP A 48 -6.82 -8.78 -3.31
CA ASP A 48 -7.96 -8.70 -2.40
C ASP A 48 -8.23 -7.25 -2.03
N HIS A 49 -9.41 -6.77 -2.40
CA HIS A 49 -9.87 -5.44 -2.08
C HIS A 49 -10.77 -5.49 -0.85
N ASN A 50 -10.30 -4.90 0.24
CA ASN A 50 -10.94 -4.88 1.54
C ASN A 50 -11.27 -3.44 1.95
N PRO A 51 -12.32 -2.81 1.39
CA PRO A 51 -12.65 -1.41 1.66
C PRO A 51 -13.02 -1.14 3.12
N GLU A 52 -13.41 -2.16 3.88
CA GLU A 52 -13.68 -2.06 5.32
C GLU A 52 -12.38 -1.86 6.15
N LYS A 53 -11.23 -2.27 5.62
CA LYS A 53 -9.92 -2.23 6.31
C LYS A 53 -9.17 -0.91 6.10
N ARG A 54 -9.90 0.19 5.94
CA ARG A 54 -9.30 1.51 5.69
C ARG A 54 -8.62 2.11 6.91
N VAL A 55 -9.07 1.76 8.11
CA VAL A 55 -8.42 2.16 9.37
C VAL A 55 -7.38 1.10 9.77
N LYS A 56 -6.16 1.56 10.05
CA LYS A 56 -5.05 0.75 10.56
C LYS A 56 -4.43 1.47 11.76
N THR A 57 -4.05 0.71 12.79
CA THR A 57 -3.37 1.27 13.97
C THR A 57 -1.87 1.12 13.83
N VAL A 58 -1.15 2.24 13.80
CA VAL A 58 0.30 2.25 13.95
C VAL A 58 0.62 2.14 15.43
N GLN A 59 1.46 1.17 15.79
CA GLN A 59 1.93 1.00 17.16
C GLN A 59 3.43 1.31 17.23
N LEU A 60 3.79 2.28 18.07
CA LEU A 60 5.17 2.62 18.39
C LEU A 60 5.46 2.15 19.82
N SER A 61 6.56 1.41 19.98
CA SER A 61 7.05 1.00 21.30
C SER A 61 8.18 1.94 21.70
N THR A 62 8.08 2.57 22.88
CA THR A 62 9.16 3.39 23.43
C THR A 62 10.21 2.53 24.12
N ILE A 63 11.39 3.09 24.38
CA ILE A 63 12.47 2.42 25.12
C ILE A 63 12.02 1.96 26.52
N ASP A 64 11.07 2.68 27.12
CA ASP A 64 10.53 2.39 28.45
C ASP A 64 9.40 1.36 28.43
N GLY A 65 9.09 0.77 27.26
CA GLY A 65 8.04 -0.23 27.09
C GLY A 65 6.63 0.34 26.92
N ASN A 66 6.46 1.65 26.90
CA ASN A 66 5.18 2.29 26.63
C ASN A 66 4.78 2.09 25.16
N LYS A 67 3.47 2.01 24.89
CA LYS A 67 2.92 1.87 23.54
C LYS A 67 2.15 3.12 23.16
N ILE A 68 2.53 3.75 22.06
CA ILE A 68 1.77 4.81 21.42
C ILE A 68 0.98 4.18 20.27
N GLN A 69 -0.34 4.35 20.28
CA GLN A 69 -1.23 3.86 19.22
C GLN A 69 -1.79 5.04 18.44
N LEU A 70 -1.62 5.00 17.12
CA LEU A 70 -2.11 6.02 16.20
C LEU A 70 -3.07 5.34 15.19
N PRO A 71 -4.40 5.39 15.41
CA PRO A 71 -5.36 4.95 14.43
C PRO A 71 -5.36 5.91 13.23
N LEU A 72 -5.04 5.39 12.05
CA LEU A 72 -4.92 6.15 10.81
C LEU A 72 -5.81 5.55 9.73
N MET A 73 -6.54 6.40 9.03
CA MET A 73 -7.32 6.06 7.84
C MET A 73 -6.49 6.24 6.57
N ASP A 74 -6.66 5.33 5.61
CA ASP A 74 -5.94 5.30 4.34
C ASP A 74 -4.42 5.32 4.53
N LEU A 75 -3.95 4.49 5.46
CA LEU A 75 -2.52 4.36 5.77
C LEU A 75 -1.71 3.99 4.52
N ILE A 76 -0.65 4.75 4.28
CA ILE A 76 0.41 4.49 3.31
C ILE A 76 1.71 4.32 4.09
N GLN A 77 2.47 3.28 3.76
CA GLN A 77 3.78 3.00 4.34
C GLN A 77 4.83 2.88 3.23
N VAL A 78 5.93 3.61 3.40
CA VAL A 78 7.10 3.55 2.50
C VAL A 78 8.33 3.22 3.33
N GLU A 79 9.12 2.25 2.87
CA GLU A 79 10.46 2.00 3.41
C GLU A 79 11.46 2.89 2.67
N MET A 80 12.26 3.65 3.42
CA MET A 80 13.27 4.55 2.85
C MET A 80 14.65 3.88 2.82
N ASP A 81 15.22 3.68 4.01
CA ASP A 81 16.50 3.02 4.25
C ASP A 81 16.29 1.85 5.21
N LYS A 82 17.30 0.98 5.40
CA LYS A 82 17.23 -0.11 6.39
C LYS A 82 16.77 0.41 7.77
N GLY A 83 15.54 0.02 8.14
CA GLY A 83 14.93 0.34 9.42
C GLY A 83 14.16 1.67 9.48
N LYS A 84 14.19 2.51 8.42
CA LYS A 84 13.43 3.77 8.36
C LYS A 84 12.18 3.60 7.51
N LYS A 85 11.03 3.89 8.12
CA LYS A 85 9.73 3.86 7.46
C LYS A 85 9.07 5.23 7.57
N ILE A 86 8.58 5.75 6.46
CA ILE A 86 7.61 6.84 6.47
C ILE A 86 6.23 6.20 6.53
N ILE A 87 5.41 6.70 7.45
CA ILE A 87 4.02 6.30 7.60
C ILE A 87 3.17 7.56 7.51
N THR A 88 2.19 7.57 6.60
CA THR A 88 1.26 8.68 6.42
C THR A 88 -0.17 8.17 6.35
N GLY A 89 -1.11 8.98 6.81
CA GLY A 89 -2.53 8.66 6.84
C GLY A 89 -3.29 9.82 7.49
N ARG A 90 -4.62 9.77 7.41
CA ARG A 90 -5.46 10.75 8.11
C ARG A 90 -5.69 10.27 9.53
N SER A 91 -5.50 11.14 10.51
CA SER A 91 -5.88 10.85 11.90
C SER A 91 -7.36 10.43 11.93
N PHE A 92 -7.64 9.28 12.52
CA PHE A 92 -8.99 8.76 12.65
C PHE A 92 -9.35 8.73 14.14
N ASP A 93 -10.08 9.76 14.58
CA ASP A 93 -10.62 9.86 15.93
C ASP A 93 -12.15 9.91 15.84
N ILE A 94 -12.80 8.88 16.36
CA ILE A 94 -14.28 8.80 16.39
C ILE A 94 -14.87 9.64 17.54
N PHE A 95 -14.04 10.09 18.48
CA PHE A 95 -14.46 10.83 19.66
C PHE A 95 -14.20 12.34 19.54
N GLY A 96 -13.52 12.80 18.47
CA GLY A 96 -13.34 14.22 18.16
C GLY A 96 -12.76 14.99 19.34
N SER A 97 -11.51 14.68 19.71
CA SER A 97 -10.78 15.44 20.72
C SER A 97 -10.45 16.89 20.31
#